data_AF-A0A662CH50-F1
#
_entry.id   AF-A0A662CH50-F1
#
_cell.length_a   1.000
_cell.length_b   1.000
_cell.length_c   1.000
_cell.angle_alpha   90.00
_cell.angle_beta   90.00
_cell.angle_gamma   90.00
#
_symmetry.space_group_name_H-M   'P 1'
#
loop_
_entity.id
_entity.type
_entity.pdbx_description
1 polymer ?
#
loop_
_entity_poly.entity_id
_entity_poly.type
_entity_poly.pdbx_seq_one_letter_code
_entity_poly.pdbx_strand_id
1 'polypeptide(L)'
;MARKVTITIPNDLHERMQRYRERFSISSICAEAIRKSIDSISEAVLKAKKRFELLSLEEASDLAFKEGIRWAGCKASLEQLAFVCEFYDWDNPDTEALLLNEGVEELYNSHSGSVYDFVVAEGIIADLMSRFLTEKNEDIEVIDSFIRGARSVWVDIRREAVQKLTNECSE
;
A
#
# COMPACT_ATOMS: atom_id res chain seq x y z
N MET A 1 -2.38 -8.72 27.93
CA MET A 1 -2.88 -9.96 28.58
C MET A 1 -3.48 -10.86 27.52
N ALA A 2 -3.16 -12.16 27.52
CA ALA A 2 -3.81 -13.13 26.63
C ALA A 2 -5.08 -13.69 27.29
N ARG A 3 -6.16 -13.84 26.51
CA ARG A 3 -7.41 -14.49 26.96
C ARG A 3 -7.47 -15.91 26.41
N LYS A 4 -7.78 -16.88 27.27
CA LYS A 4 -7.95 -18.29 26.86
C LYS A 4 -9.35 -18.48 26.28
N VAL A 5 -9.43 -19.07 25.09
CA VAL A 5 -10.67 -19.44 24.42
C VAL A 5 -10.69 -20.96 24.25
N THR A 6 -11.81 -21.59 24.56
CA THR A 6 -12.05 -23.03 24.33
C THR A 6 -13.00 -23.18 23.15
N ILE A 7 -12.61 -23.96 22.14
CA ILE A 7 -13.42 -24.21 20.95
C ILE A 7 -13.60 -25.71 20.75
N THR A 8 -14.77 -26.12 20.25
CA THR A 8 -15.05 -27.49 19.82
C THR A 8 -14.76 -27.59 18.32
N ILE A 9 -13.97 -28.58 17.91
CA ILE A 9 -13.64 -28.84 16.51
C ILE A 9 -14.05 -30.26 16.09
N PRO A 10 -14.30 -30.51 14.79
CA PRO A 10 -14.55 -31.86 14.28
C PRO A 10 -13.41 -32.83 14.59
N ASN A 11 -13.75 -34.10 14.87
CA ASN A 11 -12.79 -35.13 15.27
C ASN A 11 -11.70 -35.38 14.21
N ASP A 12 -12.08 -35.37 12.93
CA ASP A 12 -11.15 -35.54 11.81
C ASP A 12 -10.11 -34.40 11.74
N LEU A 13 -10.54 -33.16 12.00
CA LEU A 13 -9.66 -32.01 12.05
C LEU A 13 -8.73 -32.09 13.27
N HIS A 14 -9.25 -32.48 14.43
CA HIS A 14 -8.45 -32.70 15.63
C HIS A 14 -7.35 -33.74 15.40
N GLU A 15 -7.68 -34.90 14.83
CA GLU A 15 -6.71 -35.95 14.50
C GLU A 15 -5.65 -35.46 13.51
N ARG A 16 -6.06 -34.72 12.48
CA ARG A 16 -5.11 -34.11 11.53
C ARG A 16 -4.16 -33.13 12.23
N MET A 17 -4.65 -32.30 13.15
CA MET A 17 -3.82 -31.35 13.90
C MET A 17 -2.85 -32.04 14.86
N GLN A 18 -3.25 -33.14 15.49
CA GLN A 18 -2.37 -33.91 16.39
C GLN A 18 -1.12 -34.41 15.66
N ARG A 19 -1.20 -34.75 14.36
CA ARG A 19 -0.05 -35.17 13.54
C ARG A 19 1.04 -34.10 13.40
N TYR A 20 0.71 -32.83 13.62
CA TYR A 20 1.65 -31.70 13.52
C TYR A 20 2.15 -31.21 14.88
N ARG A 21 1.67 -31.78 15.99
CA ARG A 21 1.92 -31.30 17.35
C ARG A 21 3.39 -31.30 17.76
N GLU A 22 4.19 -32.22 17.22
CA GLU A 22 5.64 -32.28 17.48
C GLU A 22 6.43 -31.18 16.76
N ARG A 23 5.86 -30.59 15.70
CA ARG A 23 6.51 -29.54 14.89
C ARG A 23 6.03 -28.14 15.24
N PHE A 24 4.76 -28.00 15.61
CA PHE A 24 4.14 -26.71 15.88
C PHE A 24 3.17 -26.81 17.06
N SER A 25 3.08 -25.73 17.84
CA SER A 25 2.06 -25.66 18.89
C SER A 25 0.67 -25.56 18.24
N ILE A 26 -0.25 -26.45 18.64
CA ILE A 26 -1.64 -26.45 18.15
C ILE A 26 -2.30 -25.07 18.40
N SER A 27 -2.01 -24.44 19.53
CA SER A 27 -2.46 -23.08 19.85
C SER A 27 -1.98 -22.04 18.83
N SER A 28 -0.74 -22.13 18.36
CA SER A 28 -0.19 -21.23 17.34
C SER A 28 -0.88 -21.45 16.00
N ILE A 29 -1.14 -22.71 15.61
CA ILE A 29 -1.88 -23.04 14.40
C ILE A 29 -3.30 -22.45 14.46
N CYS A 30 -4.01 -22.67 15.57
CA CYS A 30 -5.35 -22.11 15.77
C CYS A 30 -5.34 -20.58 15.72
N ALA A 31 -4.41 -19.94 16.43
CA ALA A 31 -4.32 -18.48 16.49
C ALA A 31 -4.09 -17.89 15.09
N GLU A 32 -3.22 -18.50 14.29
CA GLU A 32 -2.93 -18.04 12.94
C GLU A 32 -4.11 -18.27 11.97
N ALA A 33 -4.78 -19.43 12.07
CA ALA A 33 -5.98 -19.69 11.27
C ALA A 33 -7.13 -18.73 11.61
N ILE A 34 -7.32 -18.43 12.90
CA ILE A 34 -8.30 -17.44 13.36
C ILE A 34 -7.94 -16.05 12.84
N ARG A 35 -6.67 -15.63 12.97
CA ARG A 35 -6.20 -14.34 12.46
C ARG A 35 -6.48 -14.19 10.97
N LYS A 36 -6.07 -15.16 10.15
CA LYS A 36 -6.35 -15.16 8.70
C LYS A 36 -7.84 -15.08 8.38
N SER A 37 -8.68 -15.76 9.17
CA SER A 37 -10.13 -15.72 8.98
C SER A 37 -10.72 -14.36 9.34
N ILE A 38 -10.25 -13.73 10.43
CA ILE A 38 -10.64 -12.38 10.84
C ILE A 38 -10.21 -11.36 9.78
N ASP A 39 -8.97 -11.46 9.28
CA ASP A 39 -8.44 -10.58 8.25
C ASP A 39 -9.28 -10.69 6.96
N SER A 40 -9.64 -11.91 6.57
CA SER A 40 -10.51 -12.16 5.40
C SER A 40 -11.91 -11.57 5.55
N ILE A 41 -12.54 -11.73 6.72
CA ILE A 41 -13.84 -11.12 7.02
C ILE A 41 -13.73 -9.59 6.98
N SER A 42 -12.69 -9.04 7.60
CA SER A 42 -12.44 -7.59 7.66
C SER A 42 -12.26 -7.01 6.26
N GLU A 43 -11.50 -7.70 5.39
CA GLU A 43 -11.35 -7.31 3.99
C GLU A 43 -12.68 -7.35 3.22
N ALA A 44 -13.51 -8.37 3.44
CA ALA A 44 -14.85 -8.46 2.84
C ALA A 44 -15.77 -7.31 3.29
N VAL A 45 -15.72 -6.95 4.57
CA VAL A 45 -16.45 -5.79 5.12
C VAL A 45 -15.95 -4.49 4.50
N LEU A 46 -14.64 -4.28 4.41
CA LEU A 46 -14.07 -3.09 3.78
C LEU A 46 -14.46 -2.97 2.30
N LYS A 47 -14.44 -4.08 1.55
CA LYS A 47 -14.91 -4.11 0.15
C LYS A 47 -16.40 -3.77 0.03
N ALA A 48 -17.24 -4.29 0.94
CA ALA A 48 -18.65 -3.96 0.98
C ALA A 48 -18.87 -2.47 1.32
N LYS A 49 -18.18 -1.97 2.34
CA LYS A 49 -18.22 -0.54 2.72
C LYS A 49 -17.77 0.35 1.57
N LYS A 50 -16.69 0.00 0.87
CA LYS A 50 -16.23 0.71 -0.33
C LYS A 50 -17.33 0.77 -1.39
N ARG A 51 -17.92 -0.38 -1.72
CA ARG A 51 -19.00 -0.50 -2.73
C ARG A 51 -20.23 0.36 -2.41
N PHE A 52 -20.54 0.54 -1.14
CA PHE A 52 -21.70 1.33 -0.69
C PHE A 52 -21.33 2.72 -0.18
N GLU A 53 -20.09 3.17 -0.41
CA GLU A 53 -19.60 4.49 0.03
C GLU A 53 -19.76 4.71 1.56
N LEU A 54 -19.46 3.69 2.36
CA LEU A 54 -19.61 3.68 3.84
C LEU A 54 -18.28 3.61 4.60
N LEU A 55 -17.13 3.73 3.92
CA LEU A 55 -15.83 3.74 4.57
C LEU A 55 -15.73 4.90 5.58
N SER A 56 -15.07 4.75 6.71
CA SER A 56 -14.57 5.94 7.43
C SER A 56 -13.33 6.50 6.72
N LEU A 57 -12.89 7.70 7.10
CA LEU A 57 -11.61 8.26 6.61
C LEU A 57 -10.45 7.33 6.94
N GLU A 58 -10.38 6.85 8.19
CA GLU A 58 -9.39 5.87 8.64
C GLU A 58 -9.40 4.59 7.79
N GLU A 59 -10.58 4.03 7.51
CA GLU A 59 -10.70 2.83 6.67
C GLU A 59 -10.29 3.08 5.21
N ALA A 60 -10.54 4.28 4.68
CA ALA A 60 -10.11 4.67 3.35
C ALA A 60 -8.59 4.85 3.30
N SER A 61 -8.00 5.50 4.29
CA SER A 61 -6.55 5.66 4.47
C SER A 61 -5.84 4.31 4.57
N ASP A 62 -6.38 3.36 5.35
CA ASP A 62 -5.84 2.00 5.46
C ASP A 62 -5.86 1.24 4.12
N LEU A 63 -6.95 1.39 3.36
CA LEU A 63 -7.05 0.80 2.03
C LEU A 63 -6.11 1.48 1.04
N ALA A 64 -5.96 2.81 1.12
CA ALA A 64 -5.07 3.59 0.27
C ALA A 64 -3.60 3.19 0.50
N PHE A 65 -3.19 3.00 1.76
CA PHE A 65 -1.87 2.48 2.10
C PHE A 65 -1.59 1.12 1.46
N LYS A 66 -2.54 0.17 1.56
CA LYS A 66 -2.41 -1.16 0.93
C LYS A 66 -2.38 -1.07 -0.60
N GLU A 67 -3.18 -0.18 -1.19
CA GLU A 67 -3.17 0.05 -2.63
C GLU A 67 -1.87 0.71 -3.08
N GLY A 68 -1.24 1.57 -2.27
CA GLY A 68 0.09 2.14 -2.52
C GLY A 68 1.17 1.08 -2.63
N ILE A 69 1.20 0.13 -1.70
CA ILE A 69 2.12 -1.02 -1.78
C ILE A 69 1.88 -1.82 -3.07
N ARG A 70 0.61 -2.13 -3.37
CA ARG A 70 0.25 -2.92 -4.55
C ARG A 70 0.60 -2.19 -5.85
N TRP A 71 0.32 -0.89 -5.90
CA TRP A 71 0.61 -0.06 -7.06
C TRP A 71 2.12 -0.02 -7.32
N ALA A 72 2.93 0.24 -6.29
CA ALA A 72 4.39 0.25 -6.40
C ALA A 72 4.95 -1.10 -6.88
N GLY A 73 4.42 -2.22 -6.37
CA GLY A 73 4.93 -3.55 -6.70
C GLY A 73 4.40 -4.16 -8.01
N CYS A 74 3.28 -3.66 -8.55
CA CYS A 74 2.57 -4.37 -9.62
C CYS A 74 2.08 -3.50 -10.78
N LYS A 75 2.06 -2.16 -10.65
CA LYS A 75 1.45 -1.27 -11.64
C LYS A 75 2.34 -0.11 -12.06
N ALA A 76 3.04 0.52 -11.11
CA ALA A 76 3.85 1.69 -11.37
C ALA A 76 4.99 1.36 -12.33
N SER A 77 5.27 2.28 -13.27
CA SER A 77 6.59 2.31 -13.89
C SER A 77 7.64 2.74 -12.87
N LEU A 78 8.93 2.52 -13.19
CA LEU A 78 10.00 2.90 -12.27
C LEU A 78 10.09 4.42 -12.10
N GLU A 79 9.83 5.17 -13.18
CA GLU A 79 9.78 6.63 -13.25
C GLU A 79 8.62 7.17 -12.42
N GLN A 80 7.42 6.59 -12.56
CA GLN A 80 6.26 6.95 -11.75
C GLN A 80 6.51 6.71 -10.26
N LEU A 81 7.10 5.56 -9.91
CA LEU A 81 7.40 5.24 -8.52
C LEU A 81 8.45 6.19 -7.95
N ALA A 82 9.50 6.51 -8.71
CA ALA A 82 10.51 7.49 -8.33
C ALA A 82 9.88 8.89 -8.14
N PHE A 83 9.04 9.33 -9.08
CA PHE A 83 8.34 10.61 -8.99
C PHE A 83 7.50 10.69 -7.70
N VAL A 84 6.64 9.70 -7.46
CA VAL A 84 5.78 9.66 -6.27
C VAL A 84 6.57 9.62 -4.96
N CYS A 85 7.71 8.92 -4.91
CA CYS A 85 8.44 8.68 -3.66
C CYS A 85 9.48 9.76 -3.34
N GLU A 86 10.08 10.38 -4.36
CA GLU A 86 11.19 11.33 -4.19
C GLU A 86 10.74 12.78 -4.23
N PHE A 87 9.64 13.11 -4.92
CA PHE A 87 9.17 14.49 -5.09
C PHE A 87 8.02 14.86 -4.14
N TYR A 88 7.57 13.92 -3.33
CA TYR A 88 6.59 14.18 -2.28
C TYR A 88 7.21 14.94 -1.09
N ASP A 89 8.46 14.64 -0.73
CA ASP A 89 9.28 15.42 0.22
C ASP A 89 10.52 15.93 -0.53
N TRP A 90 10.56 17.24 -0.79
CA TRP A 90 11.61 17.90 -1.61
C TRP A 90 13.05 17.84 -1.05
N ASP A 91 13.26 17.22 0.11
CA ASP A 91 14.58 17.12 0.77
C ASP A 91 15.39 15.89 0.35
N ASN A 92 15.02 15.21 -0.74
CA ASN A 92 15.75 14.04 -1.21
C ASN A 92 16.93 14.44 -2.13
N PRO A 93 18.17 14.03 -1.80
CA PRO A 93 19.38 14.52 -2.48
C PRO A 93 19.51 14.07 -3.94
N ASP A 94 18.74 13.05 -4.36
CA ASP A 94 18.82 12.49 -5.71
C ASP A 94 17.75 13.06 -6.66
N THR A 95 16.89 13.97 -6.20
CA THR A 95 15.81 14.56 -7.01
C THR A 95 16.32 15.26 -8.27
N GLU A 96 17.39 16.06 -8.16
CA GLU A 96 18.02 16.72 -9.32
C GLU A 96 18.58 15.72 -10.32
N ALA A 97 19.20 14.63 -9.86
CA ALA A 97 19.74 13.60 -10.72
C ALA A 97 18.62 12.82 -11.44
N LEU A 98 17.51 12.56 -10.76
CA LEU A 98 16.34 11.90 -11.33
C LEU A 98 15.65 12.74 -12.41
N LEU A 99 15.67 14.08 -12.31
CA LEU A 99 15.15 14.97 -13.35
C LEU A 99 15.95 14.93 -14.66
N LEU A 100 17.15 14.31 -14.67
CA LEU A 100 17.89 14.06 -15.92
C LEU A 100 17.30 12.91 -16.74
N ASN A 101 16.43 12.09 -16.14
CA ASN A 101 15.70 11.04 -16.83
C ASN A 101 14.46 11.64 -17.50
N GLU A 102 14.36 11.52 -18.83
CA GLU A 102 13.27 12.14 -19.62
C GLU A 102 11.86 11.75 -19.13
N GLY A 103 11.67 10.49 -18.71
CA GLY A 103 10.37 10.02 -18.22
C GLY A 103 10.00 10.63 -16.86
N VAL A 104 10.96 10.80 -15.97
CA VAL A 104 10.74 11.49 -14.69
C VAL A 104 10.53 12.99 -14.89
N GLU A 105 11.30 13.60 -15.79
CA GLU A 105 11.16 15.02 -16.14
C GLU A 105 9.79 15.32 -16.76
N GLU A 106 9.31 14.47 -17.67
CA GLU A 106 7.98 14.59 -18.29
C GLU A 106 6.88 14.51 -17.24
N LEU A 107 6.96 13.57 -16.31
CA LEU A 107 6.01 13.45 -15.19
C LEU A 107 6.01 14.70 -14.31
N TYR A 108 7.20 15.18 -13.94
CA TYR A 108 7.38 16.39 -13.15
C TYR A 108 6.77 17.62 -13.85
N ASN A 109 7.09 17.83 -15.12
CA ASN A 109 6.60 18.98 -15.88
C ASN A 109 5.08 18.91 -16.12
N SER A 110 4.56 17.74 -16.47
CA SER A 110 3.13 17.54 -16.75
C SER A 110 2.23 17.80 -15.53
N HIS A 111 2.79 17.60 -14.32
CA HIS A 111 2.08 17.77 -13.06
C HIS A 111 2.64 18.92 -12.21
N SER A 112 3.45 19.81 -12.80
CA SER A 112 4.06 20.96 -12.10
C SER A 112 4.78 20.58 -10.78
N GLY A 113 5.41 19.40 -10.75
CA GLY A 113 6.11 18.86 -9.57
C GLY A 113 5.18 18.38 -8.45
N SER A 114 3.87 18.40 -8.65
CA SER A 114 2.87 18.00 -7.66
C SER A 114 2.57 16.51 -7.76
N VAL A 115 3.07 15.74 -6.79
CA VAL A 115 2.70 14.31 -6.65
C VAL A 115 1.20 14.16 -6.40
N TYR A 116 0.60 15.12 -5.72
CA TYR A 116 -0.84 15.16 -5.49
C TYR A 116 -1.62 15.20 -6.80
N ASP A 117 -1.28 16.15 -7.66
CA ASP A 117 -1.98 16.34 -8.93
C ASP A 117 -1.79 15.13 -9.85
N PHE A 118 -0.62 14.49 -9.82
CA PHE A 118 -0.39 13.22 -10.50
C PHE A 118 -1.33 12.11 -10.01
N VAL A 119 -1.41 11.87 -8.70
CA VAL A 119 -2.27 10.81 -8.14
C VAL A 119 -3.74 11.03 -8.48
N VAL A 120 -4.19 12.29 -8.48
CA VAL A 120 -5.56 12.68 -8.82
C VAL A 120 -5.83 12.58 -10.32
N ALA A 121 -4.95 13.14 -11.16
CA ALA A 121 -5.12 13.17 -12.63
C ALA A 121 -5.09 11.77 -13.24
N GLU A 122 -4.19 10.90 -12.76
CA GLU A 122 -4.09 9.51 -13.19
C GLU A 122 -5.18 8.60 -12.58
N GLY A 123 -5.97 9.13 -11.65
CA GLY A 123 -7.09 8.40 -11.04
C GLY A 123 -6.68 7.15 -10.25
N ILE A 124 -5.45 7.10 -9.73
CA ILE A 124 -4.84 5.88 -9.17
C ILE A 124 -5.66 5.29 -8.02
N ILE A 125 -6.21 6.17 -7.18
CA ILE A 125 -7.05 5.83 -6.01
C ILE A 125 -8.36 6.63 -6.00
N ALA A 126 -8.86 7.04 -7.17
CA ALA A 126 -10.06 7.87 -7.29
C ALA A 126 -11.30 7.28 -6.58
N ASP A 127 -11.42 5.95 -6.58
CA ASP A 127 -12.51 5.24 -5.94
C ASP A 127 -12.42 5.16 -4.40
N LEU A 128 -11.27 5.54 -3.82
CA LEU A 128 -11.09 5.72 -2.38
C LEU A 128 -11.24 7.17 -1.96
N MET A 129 -10.88 8.12 -2.83
CA MET A 129 -10.83 9.56 -2.52
C MET A 129 -12.11 10.33 -2.84
N SER A 130 -12.88 9.92 -3.85
CA SER A 130 -13.97 10.71 -4.44
C SER A 130 -14.98 11.30 -3.44
N ARG A 131 -15.26 10.57 -2.35
CA ARG A 131 -16.16 10.97 -1.26
C ARG A 131 -15.56 11.89 -0.20
N PHE A 132 -14.24 12.08 -0.22
CA PHE A 132 -13.48 12.92 0.73
C PHE A 132 -13.02 14.24 0.11
N LEU A 133 -13.24 14.43 -1.20
CA LEU A 133 -13.16 15.70 -1.93
C LEU A 133 -14.18 16.70 -1.37
N THR A 134 -13.82 17.31 -0.26
CA THR A 134 -14.67 18.22 0.52
C THR A 134 -13.87 19.46 0.88
N GLU A 135 -14.54 20.50 1.38
CA GLU A 135 -13.86 21.73 1.84
C GLU A 135 -12.84 21.50 2.98
N LYS A 136 -12.86 20.31 3.59
CA LYS A 136 -11.91 19.90 4.64
C LYS A 136 -10.63 19.25 4.10
N ASN A 137 -10.55 19.01 2.80
CA ASN A 137 -9.41 18.35 2.13
C ASN A 137 -9.03 17.01 2.78
N GLU A 138 -10.02 16.21 3.19
CA GLU A 138 -9.80 14.89 3.81
C GLU A 138 -9.19 13.88 2.80
N ASP A 139 -9.33 14.13 1.50
CA ASP A 139 -8.67 13.41 0.42
C ASP A 139 -7.13 13.49 0.48
N ILE A 140 -6.56 14.55 1.06
CA ILE A 140 -5.12 14.67 1.31
C ILE A 140 -4.63 13.53 2.21
N GLU A 141 -5.35 13.21 3.29
CA GLU A 141 -4.94 12.13 4.21
C GLU A 141 -4.97 10.75 3.54
N VAL A 142 -5.91 10.54 2.62
CA VAL A 142 -6.02 9.31 1.84
C VAL A 142 -4.85 9.21 0.85
N ILE A 143 -4.50 10.32 0.18
CA ILE A 143 -3.34 10.39 -0.74
C ILE A 143 -2.03 10.17 0.01
N ASP A 144 -1.84 10.84 1.14
CA ASP A 144 -0.67 10.68 2.00
C ASP A 144 -0.50 9.22 2.42
N SER A 145 -1.60 8.55 2.78
CA SER A 145 -1.57 7.14 3.15
C SER A 145 -1.17 6.24 1.98
N PHE A 146 -1.67 6.52 0.77
CA PHE A 146 -1.23 5.84 -0.45
C PHE A 146 0.27 6.04 -0.71
N ILE A 147 0.77 7.28 -0.64
CA ILE A 147 2.18 7.60 -0.88
C ILE A 147 3.06 6.90 0.15
N ARG A 148 2.67 6.89 1.44
CA ARG A 148 3.37 6.12 2.48
C ARG A 148 3.43 4.63 2.17
N GLY A 149 2.36 4.07 1.61
CA GLY A 149 2.32 2.69 1.13
C GLY A 149 3.35 2.44 0.02
N ALA A 150 3.36 3.29 -1.01
CA ALA A 150 4.33 3.19 -2.11
C ALA A 150 5.78 3.35 -1.63
N ARG A 151 6.03 4.34 -0.75
CA ARG A 151 7.36 4.59 -0.15
C ARG A 151 7.88 3.40 0.64
N SER A 152 6.99 2.64 1.30
CA SER A 152 7.42 1.44 2.04
C SER A 152 8.06 0.38 1.15
N VAL A 153 7.66 0.30 -0.13
CA VAL A 153 8.30 -0.57 -1.14
C VAL A 153 9.55 0.10 -1.69
N TRP A 154 9.46 1.41 -2.00
CA TRP A 154 10.57 2.18 -2.56
C TRP A 154 11.83 2.13 -1.70
N VAL A 155 11.72 2.28 -0.38
CA VAL A 155 12.88 2.27 0.54
C VAL A 155 13.75 1.02 0.37
N ASP A 156 13.14 -0.13 0.06
CA ASP A 156 13.86 -1.40 -0.09
C ASP A 156 14.55 -1.54 -1.46
N ILE A 157 14.12 -0.78 -2.48
CA ILE A 157 14.65 -0.87 -3.86
C ILE A 157 15.30 0.44 -4.37
N ARG A 158 15.26 1.51 -3.56
CA ARG A 158 15.58 2.89 -3.97
C ARG A 158 16.96 2.98 -4.61
N ARG A 159 17.96 2.37 -4.00
CA ARG A 159 19.36 2.48 -4.46
C ARG A 159 19.51 1.92 -5.87
N GLU A 160 19.02 0.71 -6.10
CA GLU A 160 19.06 0.03 -7.39
C GLU A 160 18.21 0.79 -8.43
N ALA A 161 17.04 1.29 -8.02
CA ALA A 161 16.13 2.04 -8.86
C ALA A 161 16.73 3.38 -9.33
N VAL A 162 17.24 4.20 -8.40
CA VAL A 162 17.89 5.48 -8.69
C VAL A 162 19.11 5.24 -9.58
N GLN A 163 19.93 4.24 -9.28
CA GLN A 163 21.09 3.90 -10.10
C GLN A 163 20.67 3.55 -11.54
N LYS A 164 19.58 2.80 -11.72
CA LYS A 164 19.07 2.45 -13.05
C LYS A 164 18.60 3.68 -13.81
N LEU A 165 17.76 4.52 -13.17
CA LEU A 165 17.18 5.70 -13.80
C LEU A 165 18.22 6.78 -14.17
N THR A 166 19.32 6.87 -13.41
CA THR A 166 20.36 7.90 -13.60
C THR A 166 21.51 7.46 -14.50
N ASN A 167 21.86 6.17 -14.55
CA ASN A 167 22.94 5.68 -15.40
C ASN A 167 22.52 5.48 -16.86
N GLU A 168 21.23 5.32 -17.17
CA GLU A 168 20.74 5.26 -18.55
C GLU A 168 20.93 6.61 -19.30
N CYS A 169 21.22 7.72 -18.60
CA CYS A 169 21.52 9.03 -19.22
C CYS A 169 23.02 9.25 -19.54
N SER A 170 23.88 8.25 -19.37
CA SER A 170 25.34 8.36 -19.56
C SER A 170 25.88 7.84 -20.91
N GLU A 171 25.02 7.60 -21.90
CA GLU A 171 25.43 7.22 -23.27
C GLU A 171 25.24 8.34 -24.30
#